data_AF-F0ZQR5-F1
#
_entry.id   AF-F0ZQR5-F1
#
_cell.length_a   1.000
_cell.length_b   1.000
_cell.length_c   1.000
_cell.angle_alpha   90.00
_cell.angle_beta   90.00
_cell.angle_gamma   90.00
#
_symmetry.space_group_name_H-M   'P 1'
#
loop_
_entity.id
_entity.type
_entity.pdbx_description
1 polymer ?
#
loop_
_entity_poly.entity_id
_entity_poly.type
_entity_poly.pdbx_seq_one_letter_code
_entity_poly.pdbx_strand_id
1 'polypeptide(L)'
;MQKSYYSSWNNSLNQFQIEFFVPANAPSGIIPFTIMSPTGDYIHSQFLQDDQQLRVTSKNVDVLGPIITSIKPFTVENMGIGWEIVISDPINGFLNGHFQIRGDIDSSVYNITLINNELIKGDIWNGTYKIFINLTSDPCFTQSYTIYSIELNDYQFIKSQFSKSPS
;
A
#
# COMPACT_ATOMS: atom_id res chain seq x y z
N MET A 1 -10.37 -5.73 -4.96
CA MET A 1 -11.50 -5.79 -4.00
C MET A 1 -12.69 -5.09 -4.63
N GLN A 2 -13.90 -5.63 -4.49
CA GLN A 2 -15.13 -4.96 -4.91
C GLN A 2 -15.56 -4.01 -3.79
N LYS A 3 -15.67 -2.70 -4.08
CA LYS A 3 -16.05 -1.68 -3.11
C LYS A 3 -17.52 -1.31 -3.33
N SER A 4 -18.31 -1.41 -2.26
CA SER A 4 -19.74 -1.09 -2.31
C SER A 4 -19.98 0.33 -1.81
N TYR A 5 -20.88 1.04 -2.47
CA TYR A 5 -21.34 2.38 -2.11
C TYR A 5 -22.86 2.34 -2.02
N TYR A 6 -23.43 3.07 -1.06
CA TYR A 6 -24.86 3.06 -0.78
C TYR A 6 -25.51 4.36 -1.26
N SER A 7 -26.77 4.26 -1.68
CA SER A 7 -27.52 5.44 -2.08
C SER A 7 -28.01 6.24 -0.89
N SER A 8 -28.09 7.56 -1.07
CA SER A 8 -28.76 8.49 -0.17
C SER A 8 -29.77 9.32 -0.94
N TRP A 9 -30.83 9.77 -0.26
CA TRP A 9 -31.81 10.65 -0.88
C TRP A 9 -31.26 12.07 -0.98
N ASN A 10 -31.20 12.62 -2.20
CA ASN A 10 -30.81 13.99 -2.45
C ASN A 10 -32.06 14.87 -2.65
N ASN A 11 -32.33 15.75 -1.67
CA ASN A 11 -33.50 16.64 -1.70
C ASN A 11 -33.45 17.70 -2.80
N SER A 12 -32.26 18.12 -3.25
CA SER A 12 -32.14 19.13 -4.32
C SER A 12 -32.42 18.52 -5.70
N LEU A 13 -32.05 17.26 -5.90
CA LEU A 13 -32.30 16.52 -7.14
C LEU A 13 -33.63 15.77 -7.15
N ASN A 14 -34.28 15.62 -5.98
CA ASN A 14 -35.45 14.75 -5.76
C ASN A 14 -35.22 13.31 -6.25
N GLN A 15 -34.02 12.77 -6.01
CA GLN A 15 -33.58 11.46 -6.49
C GLN A 15 -32.65 10.77 -5.49
N PHE A 16 -32.55 9.45 -5.59
CA PHE A 16 -31.48 8.70 -4.93
C PHE A 16 -30.16 8.90 -5.67
N GLN A 17 -29.11 9.25 -4.94
CA GLN A 17 -27.76 9.47 -5.45
C GLN A 17 -26.80 8.48 -4.78
N ILE A 18 -25.83 7.97 -5.55
CA ILE A 18 -24.72 7.18 -5.02
C ILE A 18 -23.45 7.99 -5.24
N GLU A 19 -22.75 8.29 -4.17
CA GLU A 19 -21.41 8.90 -4.22
C GLU A 19 -20.35 7.81 -4.14
N PHE A 20 -19.42 7.83 -5.08
CA PHE A 20 -18.32 6.87 -5.14
C PHE A 20 -17.03 7.57 -5.54
N PHE A 21 -15.92 6.90 -5.26
CA PHE A 21 -14.59 7.41 -5.57
C PHE A 21 -13.92 6.53 -6.63
N VAL A 22 -13.34 7.18 -7.63
CA VAL A 22 -12.40 6.57 -8.56
C VAL A 22 -10.98 6.85 -8.05
N PRO A 23 -10.11 5.85 -7.92
CA PRO A 23 -8.71 6.06 -7.55
C PRO A 23 -8.04 7.05 -8.49
N ALA A 24 -7.18 7.92 -7.95
CA ALA A 24 -6.32 8.75 -8.78
C ALA A 24 -5.44 7.86 -9.66
N ASN A 25 -5.06 8.36 -10.84
CA ASN A 25 -4.12 7.67 -11.73
C ASN A 25 -4.60 6.29 -12.22
N ALA A 26 -5.90 5.99 -12.10
CA ALA A 26 -6.48 4.76 -12.64
C ALA A 26 -6.30 4.64 -14.17
N PRO A 27 -6.23 3.42 -14.73
CA PRO A 27 -6.19 3.22 -16.17
C PRO A 27 -7.32 3.94 -16.91
N SER A 28 -6.97 4.62 -18.01
CA SER A 28 -7.96 5.22 -18.91
C SER A 28 -8.85 4.13 -19.51
N GLY A 29 -10.15 4.39 -19.58
CA GLY A 29 -11.11 3.44 -20.15
C GLY A 29 -12.48 3.52 -19.51
N ILE A 30 -13.30 2.50 -19.77
CA ILE A 30 -14.60 2.32 -19.13
C ILE A 30 -14.37 1.58 -17.82
N ILE A 31 -14.85 2.15 -16.72
CA ILE A 31 -14.88 1.47 -15.42
C ILE A 31 -16.21 0.74 -15.29
N PRO A 32 -16.22 -0.60 -15.27
CA PRO A 32 -17.46 -1.35 -15.09
C PRO A 32 -17.99 -1.14 -13.67
N PHE A 33 -19.28 -0.90 -13.56
CA PHE A 33 -20.01 -0.85 -12.29
C PHE A 33 -21.27 -1.70 -12.36
N THR A 34 -21.82 -2.02 -11.20
CA THR A 34 -23.08 -2.74 -11.02
C THR A 34 -23.94 -1.97 -10.03
N ILE A 35 -25.19 -1.69 -10.40
CA ILE A 35 -26.19 -1.13 -9.50
C ILE A 35 -27.01 -2.31 -8.96
N MET A 36 -27.10 -2.46 -7.65
CA MET A 36 -27.82 -3.55 -7.00
C MET A 36 -29.00 -3.01 -6.19
N SER A 37 -30.16 -3.65 -6.32
CA SER A 37 -31.34 -3.37 -5.51
C SER A 37 -31.24 -4.02 -4.13
N PRO A 38 -32.02 -3.56 -3.14
CA PRO A 38 -32.11 -4.24 -1.84
C PRO A 38 -32.62 -5.69 -1.93
N THR A 39 -33.31 -6.06 -3.01
CA THR A 39 -33.86 -7.41 -3.23
C THR A 39 -32.85 -8.36 -3.88
N GLY A 40 -31.66 -7.88 -4.24
CA GLY A 40 -30.60 -8.68 -4.87
C GLY A 40 -30.59 -8.67 -6.39
N ASP A 41 -31.55 -7.97 -7.02
CA ASP A 41 -31.52 -7.72 -8.46
C ASP A 41 -30.38 -6.75 -8.78
N TYR A 42 -29.77 -6.88 -9.97
CA TYR A 42 -28.68 -6.00 -10.35
C TYR A 42 -28.66 -5.66 -11.84
N ILE A 43 -28.15 -4.48 -12.14
CA ILE A 43 -27.91 -3.98 -13.49
C ILE A 43 -26.41 -3.79 -13.63
N HIS A 44 -25.80 -4.54 -14.56
CA HIS A 44 -24.40 -4.33 -14.93
C HIS A 44 -24.29 -3.22 -15.98
N SER A 45 -23.32 -2.32 -15.81
CA SER A 45 -23.03 -1.19 -16.70
C SER A 45 -22.96 -1.56 -18.19
N GLN A 46 -22.48 -2.75 -18.53
CA GLN A 46 -22.44 -3.25 -19.92
C GLN A 46 -23.80 -3.26 -20.66
N PHE A 47 -24.93 -3.25 -19.93
CA PHE A 47 -26.27 -3.21 -20.52
C PHE A 47 -26.80 -1.78 -20.71
N LEU A 48 -26.05 -0.77 -20.25
CA LEU A 48 -26.38 0.64 -20.42
C LEU A 48 -25.86 1.16 -21.77
N GLN A 49 -26.41 2.29 -22.22
CA GLN A 49 -25.96 2.95 -23.45
C GLN A 49 -24.53 3.52 -23.28
N ASP A 50 -23.85 3.85 -24.39
CA ASP A 50 -22.45 4.31 -24.34
C ASP A 50 -22.30 5.65 -23.59
N ASP A 51 -23.30 6.53 -23.67
CA ASP A 51 -23.36 7.81 -22.95
C ASP A 51 -23.63 7.67 -21.44
N GLN A 52 -24.00 6.46 -20.99
CA GLN A 52 -24.21 6.10 -19.60
C GLN A 52 -23.03 5.34 -18.99
N GLN A 53 -21.95 5.14 -19.76
CA GLN A 53 -20.73 4.48 -19.27
C GLN A 53 -19.88 5.44 -18.46
N LEU A 54 -19.31 4.93 -17.36
CA LEU A 54 -18.31 5.67 -16.60
C LEU A 54 -16.98 5.60 -17.33
N ARG A 55 -16.59 6.70 -17.97
CA ARG A 55 -15.36 6.80 -18.76
C ARG A 55 -14.33 7.68 -18.05
N VAL A 56 -13.16 7.11 -17.77
CA VAL A 56 -12.06 7.79 -17.07
C VAL A 56 -10.91 8.02 -18.04
N THR A 57 -10.29 9.19 -17.92
CA THR A 57 -9.08 9.54 -18.65
C THR A 57 -8.01 9.93 -17.64
N SER A 58 -6.88 9.23 -17.66
CA SER A 58 -5.70 9.54 -16.86
C SER A 58 -4.52 9.89 -17.77
N LYS A 59 -3.71 10.85 -17.31
CA LYS A 59 -2.44 11.23 -17.97
C LYS A 59 -1.28 10.37 -17.47
N ASN A 60 -1.29 10.02 -16.19
CA ASN A 60 -0.25 9.25 -15.52
C ASN A 60 -0.93 8.02 -14.95
N VAL A 61 -0.93 6.91 -15.69
CA VAL A 61 -1.51 5.66 -15.18
C VAL A 61 -0.53 5.04 -14.20
N ASP A 62 -1.04 4.68 -13.02
CA ASP A 62 -0.28 3.91 -12.04
C ASP A 62 -1.07 2.70 -11.58
N VAL A 63 -0.45 1.53 -11.76
CA VAL A 63 -0.98 0.22 -11.39
C VAL A 63 0.03 -0.57 -10.56
N LEU A 64 1.15 0.06 -10.20
CA LEU A 64 2.22 -0.57 -9.46
C LEU A 64 2.28 0.09 -8.08
N GLY A 65 2.45 -0.72 -7.04
CA GLY A 65 2.67 -0.18 -5.70
C GLY A 65 4.11 0.34 -5.55
N PRO A 66 4.44 0.91 -4.38
CA PRO A 66 5.77 1.40 -4.09
C PRO A 66 6.84 0.32 -4.22
N ILE A 67 8.04 0.69 -4.67
CA ILE A 67 9.16 -0.25 -4.83
C ILE A 67 10.32 0.11 -3.92
N ILE A 68 11.06 -0.91 -3.50
CA ILE A 68 12.33 -0.72 -2.78
C ILE A 68 13.45 -0.66 -3.80
N THR A 69 14.17 0.46 -3.84
CA THR A 69 15.28 0.67 -4.76
C THR A 69 16.65 0.42 -4.10
N SER A 70 16.72 0.48 -2.78
CA SER A 70 17.94 0.18 -2.02
C SER A 70 17.62 -0.28 -0.60
N ILE A 71 18.39 -1.26 -0.12
CA ILE A 71 18.41 -1.69 1.29
C ILE A 71 19.87 -1.74 1.71
N LYS A 72 20.23 -1.01 2.76
CA LYS A 72 21.58 -1.01 3.33
C LYS A 72 21.52 -1.32 4.82
N PRO A 73 22.07 -2.45 5.28
CA PRO A 73 22.13 -2.74 6.71
C PRO A 73 23.11 -1.78 7.40
N PHE A 74 22.80 -1.44 8.65
CA PHE A 74 23.71 -0.74 9.56
C PHE A 74 23.60 -1.33 10.96
N THR A 75 24.65 -1.16 11.74
CA THR A 75 24.69 -1.57 13.15
C THR A 75 24.79 -0.35 14.03
N VAL A 76 24.08 -0.34 15.15
CA VAL A 76 24.26 0.66 16.20
C VAL A 76 25.00 -0.02 17.33
N GLU A 77 26.23 0.43 17.61
CA GLU A 77 27.10 -0.15 18.63
C GLU A 77 26.34 -0.39 19.94
N ASN A 78 26.34 -1.64 20.40
CA ASN A 78 25.71 -2.09 21.64
C ASN A 78 24.20 -1.80 21.77
N MET A 79 23.49 -1.45 20.69
CA MET A 79 22.05 -1.18 20.73
C MET A 79 21.24 -2.07 19.78
N GLY A 80 21.78 -2.46 18.63
CA GLY A 80 21.06 -3.33 17.70
C GLY A 80 21.43 -3.20 16.23
N ILE A 81 20.53 -3.67 15.38
CA ILE A 81 20.71 -3.76 13.92
C ILE A 81 19.57 -3.01 13.25
N GLY A 82 19.88 -2.33 12.14
CA GLY A 82 18.89 -1.60 11.37
C GLY A 82 19.16 -1.65 9.88
N TRP A 83 18.22 -1.09 9.12
CA TRP A 83 18.29 -0.98 7.67
C TRP A 83 17.90 0.41 7.24
N GLU A 84 18.73 1.01 6.38
CA GLU A 84 18.37 2.19 5.61
C GLU A 84 17.74 1.73 4.29
N ILE A 85 16.52 2.17 4.04
CA ILE A 85 15.67 1.67 2.96
C ILE A 85 15.24 2.87 2.11
N VAL A 86 15.44 2.76 0.80
CA VAL A 86 14.95 3.75 -0.17
C VAL A 86 13.72 3.19 -0.86
N ILE A 87 12.59 3.88 -0.67
CA ILE A 87 11.29 3.53 -1.26
C ILE A 87 10.94 4.59 -2.30
N SER A 88 10.53 4.16 -3.49
CA SER A 88 10.13 5.05 -4.58
C SER A 88 8.74 4.70 -5.09
N ASP A 89 7.94 5.74 -5.28
CA ASP A 89 6.64 5.74 -5.93
C ASP A 89 6.41 7.11 -6.57
N PRO A 90 6.77 7.31 -7.84
CA PRO A 90 6.78 8.62 -8.47
C PRO A 90 5.39 9.18 -8.81
N ILE A 91 4.31 8.38 -8.76
CA ILE A 91 2.98 8.80 -9.22
C ILE A 91 2.00 8.92 -8.06
N ASN A 92 1.81 7.85 -7.28
CA ASN A 92 0.86 7.83 -6.18
C ASN A 92 1.50 8.17 -4.83
N GLY A 93 2.82 8.02 -4.71
CA GLY A 93 3.56 8.29 -3.49
C GLY A 93 3.33 7.25 -2.39
N PHE A 94 4.39 6.97 -1.64
CA PHE A 94 4.38 6.03 -0.53
C PHE A 94 3.55 6.53 0.67
N LEU A 95 2.67 5.68 1.17
CA LEU A 95 1.84 5.93 2.34
C LEU A 95 2.38 5.25 3.60
N ASN A 96 2.57 3.93 3.55
CA ASN A 96 3.03 3.13 4.69
C ASN A 96 3.61 1.78 4.26
N GLY A 97 4.32 1.12 5.16
CA GLY A 97 4.80 -0.22 4.95
C GLY A 97 4.91 -1.05 6.23
N HIS A 98 4.81 -2.37 6.10
CA HIS A 98 4.98 -3.34 7.17
C HIS A 98 6.15 -4.24 6.86
N PHE A 99 7.09 -4.33 7.80
CA PHE A 99 8.30 -5.11 7.70
C PHE A 99 8.30 -6.17 8.79
N GLN A 100 8.52 -7.41 8.39
CA GLN A 100 8.73 -8.52 9.30
C GLN A 100 10.19 -8.94 9.23
N ILE A 101 10.90 -8.78 10.34
CA ILE A 101 12.30 -9.19 10.47
C ILE A 101 12.35 -10.44 11.35
N ARG A 102 13.17 -11.41 10.96
CA ARG A 102 13.35 -12.66 11.69
C ARG A 102 14.80 -12.89 12.07
N GLY A 103 15.04 -13.31 13.31
CA GLY A 103 16.35 -13.83 13.75
C GLY A 103 16.60 -15.21 13.19
N ASP A 104 17.78 -15.43 12.61
CA ASP A 104 18.08 -16.67 11.88
C ASP A 104 18.26 -17.88 12.82
N ILE A 105 18.66 -17.65 14.08
CA ILE A 105 18.92 -18.73 15.05
C ILE A 105 17.73 -18.91 16.00
N ASP A 106 17.24 -17.83 16.62
CA ASP A 106 16.18 -17.89 17.62
C ASP A 106 14.77 -17.83 17.04
N SER A 107 14.64 -17.54 15.74
CA SER A 107 13.34 -17.31 15.08
C SER A 107 12.50 -16.20 15.70
N SER A 108 13.11 -15.29 16.45
CA SER A 108 12.46 -14.07 16.96
C SER A 108 11.88 -13.27 15.80
N VAL A 109 10.69 -12.69 15.99
CA VAL A 109 9.97 -11.95 14.95
C VAL A 109 9.77 -10.52 15.42
N TYR A 110 10.23 -9.56 14.62
CA TYR A 110 10.05 -8.13 14.84
C TYR A 110 9.18 -7.57 13.74
N ASN A 111 8.07 -6.96 14.12
CA ASN A 111 7.16 -6.28 13.20
C ASN A 111 7.38 -4.78 13.32
N ILE A 112 7.80 -4.15 12.23
CA ILE A 112 8.02 -2.71 12.16
C ILE A 112 7.01 -2.14 11.16
N THR A 113 6.33 -1.07 11.55
CA THR A 113 5.45 -0.33 10.65
C THR A 113 6.12 0.98 10.30
N LEU A 114 6.48 1.13 9.03
CA LEU A 114 6.99 2.38 8.47
C LEU A 114 5.83 3.30 8.12
N ILE A 115 5.88 4.53 8.63
CA ILE A 115 4.98 5.62 8.26
C ILE A 115 5.78 6.89 7.94
N ASN A 116 5.14 7.87 7.28
CA ASN A 116 5.84 9.04 6.72
C ASN A 116 6.56 9.95 7.75
N ASN A 117 6.28 9.83 9.05
CA ASN A 117 7.02 10.56 10.09
C ASN A 117 8.44 10.00 10.34
N GLU A 118 8.77 8.83 9.82
CA GLU A 118 10.09 8.18 9.94
C GLU A 118 11.00 8.44 8.72
N LEU A 119 10.57 9.34 7.84
CA LEU A 119 11.34 9.81 6.69
C LEU A 119 12.57 10.61 7.15
N ILE A 120 13.75 10.20 6.68
CA ILE A 120 15.02 10.84 7.05
C ILE A 120 15.52 11.76 5.94
N LYS A 121 15.19 11.43 4.69
CA LYS A 121 15.56 12.21 3.51
C LYS A 121 14.59 11.96 2.37
N GLY A 122 14.32 13.00 1.58
CA GLY A 122 13.47 12.92 0.41
C GLY A 122 12.04 13.33 0.72
N ASP A 123 11.09 12.64 0.08
CA ASP A 123 9.65 12.89 0.21
C ASP A 123 8.88 11.57 -0.01
N ILE A 124 7.55 11.67 -0.13
CA ILE A 124 6.69 10.51 -0.35
C ILE A 124 6.89 9.85 -1.72
N TRP A 125 7.49 10.54 -2.71
CA TRP A 125 7.70 10.00 -4.05
C TRP A 125 9.04 9.27 -4.17
N ASN A 126 10.03 9.71 -3.40
CA ASN A 126 11.32 9.04 -3.27
C ASN A 126 11.93 9.32 -1.88
N GLY A 127 11.68 8.40 -0.96
CA GLY A 127 11.98 8.56 0.45
C GLY A 127 13.03 7.59 0.96
N THR A 128 13.90 8.06 1.85
CA THR A 128 14.85 7.24 2.62
C THR A 128 14.38 7.13 4.07
N TYR A 129 14.22 5.89 4.53
CA TYR A 129 13.71 5.53 5.85
C TYR A 129 14.75 4.72 6.61
N LYS A 130 14.68 4.72 7.95
CA LYS A 130 15.42 3.75 8.77
C LYS A 130 14.45 2.96 9.62
N ILE A 131 14.64 1.65 9.58
CA ILE A 131 14.05 0.73 10.54
C ILE A 131 15.16 0.17 11.44
N PHE A 132 14.85 -0.01 12.71
CA PHE A 132 15.81 -0.46 13.71
C PHE A 132 15.15 -1.42 14.69
N ILE A 133 15.82 -2.54 14.97
CA ILE A 133 15.45 -3.44 16.04
C ILE A 133 16.40 -3.22 17.21
N ASN A 134 15.84 -2.90 18.38
CA ASN A 134 16.62 -2.79 19.60
C ASN A 134 16.83 -4.19 20.18
N LEU A 135 18.10 -4.57 20.35
CA LEU A 135 18.49 -5.83 20.96
C LEU A 135 18.77 -5.55 22.44
N THR A 136 17.70 -5.33 23.22
CA THR A 136 17.73 -4.86 24.63
C THR A 136 18.36 -5.82 25.64
N SER A 137 18.95 -6.92 25.20
CA SER A 137 19.59 -7.92 26.04
C SER A 137 20.95 -8.24 25.45
N ASP A 138 22.00 -8.18 26.27
CA ASP A 138 23.34 -8.67 25.95
C ASP A 138 23.20 -10.06 25.29
N PRO A 139 23.33 -10.17 23.95
CA PRO A 139 22.92 -11.37 23.27
C PRO A 139 23.92 -12.46 23.65
N CYS A 140 23.45 -13.52 24.30
CA CYS A 140 24.29 -14.66 24.70
C CYS A 140 24.99 -15.34 23.51
N PHE A 141 24.59 -15.02 22.27
CA PHE A 141 25.24 -15.45 21.03
C PHE A 141 24.97 -14.45 19.90
N THR A 142 25.91 -14.35 18.96
CA THR A 142 25.76 -13.55 17.73
C THR A 142 24.86 -14.28 16.74
N GLN A 143 23.89 -13.57 16.16
CA GLN A 143 23.05 -14.08 15.06
C GLN A 143 22.79 -13.00 14.01
N SER A 144 22.39 -13.44 12.83
CA SER A 144 21.94 -12.56 11.76
C SER A 144 20.42 -12.37 11.83
N TYR A 145 19.97 -11.22 11.33
CA TYR A 145 18.55 -10.89 11.21
C TYR A 145 18.24 -10.61 9.75
N THR A 146 17.15 -11.19 9.27
CA THR A 146 16.74 -11.10 7.87
C THR A 146 15.38 -10.43 7.77
N ILE A 147 15.22 -9.46 6.87
CA ILE A 147 13.89 -8.98 6.46
C ILE A 147 13.20 -10.13 5.70
N TYR A 148 12.21 -10.74 6.33
CA TYR A 148 11.51 -11.92 5.85
C TYR A 148 10.34 -11.56 4.93
N SER A 149 9.55 -10.56 5.31
CA SER A 149 8.44 -10.06 4.50
C SER A 149 8.33 -8.55 4.58
N ILE A 150 7.85 -7.97 3.48
CA ILE A 150 7.61 -6.55 3.32
C ILE A 150 6.31 -6.36 2.58
N GLU A 151 5.47 -5.45 3.08
CA GLU A 151 4.27 -4.99 2.43
C GLU A 151 4.31 -3.47 2.38
N LEU A 152 4.18 -2.87 1.20
CA LEU A 152 4.18 -1.42 1.00
C LEU A 152 2.87 -0.99 0.34
N ASN A 153 2.33 0.16 0.74
CA ASN A 153 1.12 0.75 0.17
C ASN A 153 1.38 2.20 -0.26
N ASP A 154 0.79 2.58 -1.39
CA ASP A 154 0.72 3.98 -1.84
C ASP A 154 -0.53 4.70 -1.28
N TYR A 155 -0.69 5.99 -1.61
CA TYR A 155 -1.89 6.75 -1.22
C TYR A 155 -3.18 6.34 -1.94
N GLN A 156 -3.10 5.52 -3.00
CA GLN A 156 -4.24 4.91 -3.68
C GLN A 156 -4.53 3.47 -3.22
N PHE A 157 -3.80 3.00 -2.20
CA PHE A 157 -3.85 1.64 -1.65
C PHE A 157 -3.45 0.54 -2.66
N ILE A 158 -2.65 0.88 -3.67
CA ILE A 158 -1.93 -0.10 -4.49
C ILE A 158 -0.75 -0.61 -3.70
N LYS A 159 -0.59 -1.93 -3.73
CA LYS A 159 0.26 -2.68 -2.82
C LYS A 159 1.38 -3.39 -3.55
N SER A 160 2.56 -3.36 -2.95
CA SER A 160 3.71 -4.20 -3.30
C SER A 160 4.04 -5.14 -2.16
N GLN A 161 4.33 -6.40 -2.48
CA GLN A 161 4.77 -7.40 -1.50
C GLN A 161 6.09 -8.03 -1.91
N PHE A 162 6.97 -8.18 -0.93
CA PHE A 162 8.25 -8.86 -1.06
C PHE A 162 8.38 -9.88 0.05
N SER A 163 8.85 -11.08 -0.28
CA SER A 163 9.07 -12.13 0.71
C SER A 163 10.29 -12.95 0.35
N LYS A 164 11.09 -13.32 1.36
CA LYS A 164 12.13 -14.32 1.19
C LYS A 164 11.51 -15.71 1.36
N SER A 165 11.62 -16.55 0.34
CA SER A 165 11.21 -17.95 0.46
C SER A 165 12.09 -18.69 1.49
N PRO A 166 11.53 -19.64 2.25
CA PRO A 166 12.35 -20.52 3.07
C PRO A 166 13.30 -21.31 2.15
N SER A 167 14.59 -21.23 2.45
CA SER A 167 15.66 -22.04 1.84
C SER A 167 15.66 -23.46 2.39
#